data_AF-A0A9W7Y2B5-F1
#
_entry.id   AF-A0A9W7Y2B5-F1
#
_cell.length_a   1.000
_cell.length_b   1.000
_cell.length_c   1.000
_cell.angle_alpha   90.00
_cell.angle_beta   90.00
_cell.angle_gamma   90.00
#
_symmetry.space_group_name_H-M   'P 1'
#
loop_
_entity.id
_entity.type
_entity.pdbx_description
1 polymer ?
#
loop_
_entity_poly.entity_id
_entity_poly.type
_entity_poly.pdbx_seq_one_letter_code
_entity_poly.pdbx_strand_id
1 'polypeptide(L)'
;MQRRRVGRVAPLVQKSVFGDSGSGSESEGAQEAKDVTTKEATHTPPPPTPPPPRQQPPSEDASSTNLVVHNLSPHTTERHLTRAFSRFGAITSVKIMWPRGNGSIGGSMVSSEASTGHTAFVSFNERAHAEQALRAMDGGRVDGRGVQVAWARTQPRHQTITAPEDPRLLRLVHWTVDHVLAHGAGFEHALIHRNQPTDGRFRFLTEWHTPAHLYYRWRLYSRANGDAGGGGRWRTRAFRMYDDREAPLVRPPVAPESRMRLRFARRVDRAVGRGGNWAVARAMAFAVEHAADADTLVDEVCRALARCRLPGSRPLAALHVVSDVLHNSAVARVPGVWRLRAAAERRLDDLFGALQRVVGRDEYPGVLAVLAVWQAWMVFPEQRLVELAQKFM
;
A
#
# COMPACT_ATOMS: atom_id res chain seq x y z
N MET A 1 -13.40 40.33 7.63
CA MET A 1 -12.13 39.60 7.43
C MET A 1 -12.36 38.42 6.49
N GLN A 2 -11.92 38.52 5.22
CA GLN A 2 -12.17 37.50 4.20
C GLN A 2 -11.10 36.39 4.20
N ARG A 3 -11.54 35.13 4.10
CA ARG A 3 -10.66 33.98 3.90
C ARG A 3 -10.17 33.94 2.45
N ARG A 4 -8.86 34.13 2.21
CA ARG A 4 -8.28 33.91 0.88
C ARG A 4 -8.18 32.40 0.61
N ARG A 5 -8.70 31.95 -0.54
CA ARG A 5 -8.51 30.59 -1.06
C ARG A 5 -7.05 30.41 -1.47
N VAL A 6 -6.41 29.30 -1.09
CA VAL A 6 -5.10 28.91 -1.61
C VAL A 6 -5.32 28.32 -3.01
N GLY A 7 -4.65 28.89 -4.01
CA GLY A 7 -4.77 28.45 -5.40
C GLY A 7 -4.09 27.09 -5.64
N ARG A 8 -4.64 26.29 -6.55
CA ARG A 8 -3.93 25.15 -7.13
C ARG A 8 -2.70 25.66 -7.88
N VAL A 9 -1.54 25.06 -7.63
CA VAL A 9 -0.36 25.26 -8.49
C VAL A 9 -0.47 24.30 -9.67
N ALA A 10 -0.57 24.86 -10.88
CA ALA A 10 -0.52 24.08 -12.12
C ALA A 10 0.93 24.00 -12.64
N PRO A 11 1.34 22.90 -13.29
CA PRO A 11 2.60 22.83 -14.02
C PRO A 11 2.48 23.48 -15.41
N LEU A 12 3.49 24.27 -15.79
CA LEU A 12 3.68 24.89 -17.12
C LEU A 12 5.18 24.74 -17.47
N VAL A 13 5.67 24.60 -18.71
CA VAL A 13 5.09 24.42 -20.07
C VAL A 13 6.23 23.98 -21.02
N GLN A 14 5.91 23.34 -22.17
CA GLN A 14 6.50 23.44 -23.54
C GLN A 14 6.29 22.09 -24.28
N LYS A 15 5.74 21.94 -25.50
CA LYS A 15 5.52 22.74 -26.76
C LYS A 15 4.30 22.12 -27.55
N SER A 16 3.71 22.64 -28.65
CA SER A 16 3.68 23.97 -29.31
C SER A 16 2.75 24.02 -30.56
N VAL A 17 1.72 24.90 -30.57
CA VAL A 17 1.07 25.57 -31.74
C VAL A 17 0.07 24.77 -32.64
N PHE A 18 -0.90 25.53 -33.23
CA PHE A 18 -2.11 25.18 -34.02
C PHE A 18 -3.23 24.52 -33.18
N GLY A 19 -4.49 24.99 -33.09
CA GLY A 19 -5.36 25.82 -33.95
C GLY A 19 -6.53 24.94 -34.45
N ASP A 20 -7.82 25.30 -34.52
CA ASP A 20 -8.62 26.51 -34.18
C ASP A 20 -10.13 26.11 -34.07
N SER A 21 -11.00 27.00 -33.55
CA SER A 21 -12.48 27.06 -33.75
C SER A 21 -13.48 26.01 -33.19
N GLY A 22 -14.62 26.51 -32.66
CA GLY A 22 -15.91 25.81 -32.45
C GLY A 22 -16.18 25.29 -31.02
N SER A 23 -17.07 25.77 -30.14
CA SER A 23 -18.37 26.50 -30.16
C SER A 23 -19.58 25.61 -29.81
N GLY A 24 -20.25 25.92 -28.68
CA GLY A 24 -21.57 25.39 -28.27
C GLY A 24 -21.64 23.92 -27.82
N SER A 25 -22.63 23.49 -27.03
CA SER A 25 -23.64 24.20 -26.22
C SER A 25 -24.27 23.21 -25.23
N GLU A 26 -24.96 23.71 -24.19
CA GLU A 26 -25.67 22.89 -23.20
C GLU A 26 -26.91 22.18 -23.79
N SER A 27 -27.28 21.03 -23.21
CA SER A 27 -28.69 20.71 -22.92
C SER A 27 -28.81 19.51 -21.96
N GLU A 28 -29.54 19.72 -20.86
CA GLU A 28 -30.06 18.67 -19.99
C GLU A 28 -31.18 17.87 -20.69
N GLY A 29 -31.65 16.76 -20.12
CA GLY A 29 -33.01 16.30 -20.42
C GLY A 29 -33.38 14.85 -20.12
N ALA A 30 -34.39 14.70 -19.26
CA ALA A 30 -35.38 13.61 -19.24
C ALA A 30 -34.90 12.16 -18.99
N GLN A 31 -35.04 11.75 -17.73
CA GLN A 31 -35.51 10.41 -17.39
C GLN A 31 -37.01 10.32 -17.72
N GLU A 32 -37.49 9.19 -18.25
CA GLU A 32 -38.89 8.78 -18.05
C GLU A 32 -38.98 7.25 -17.95
N ALA A 33 -39.77 6.76 -16.99
CA ALA A 33 -39.91 5.33 -16.68
C ALA A 33 -41.36 4.88 -16.91
N LYS A 34 -41.54 3.84 -17.74
CA LYS A 34 -42.78 3.12 -18.04
C LYS A 34 -42.39 1.70 -18.46
N ASP A 35 -43.11 0.62 -18.17
CA ASP A 35 -44.15 0.36 -17.17
C ASP A 35 -44.13 -1.16 -16.92
N VAL A 36 -44.52 -1.63 -15.74
CA VAL A 36 -44.48 -3.07 -15.39
C VAL A 36 -45.84 -3.70 -15.61
N THR A 37 -45.93 -4.62 -16.58
CA THR A 37 -47.08 -5.53 -16.71
C THR A 37 -46.61 -6.96 -16.88
N THR A 38 -46.67 -7.72 -15.79
CA THR A 38 -46.38 -9.14 -15.74
C THR A 38 -47.44 -9.92 -16.53
N LYS A 39 -47.01 -10.71 -17.52
CA LYS A 39 -47.80 -11.83 -18.05
C LYS A 39 -46.93 -13.08 -18.07
N GLU A 40 -47.35 -14.06 -17.30
CA GLU A 40 -46.68 -15.35 -17.12
C GLU A 40 -47.09 -16.28 -18.27
N ALA A 41 -46.11 -16.75 -19.05
CA ALA A 41 -46.33 -17.66 -20.16
C ALA A 41 -45.22 -18.71 -20.22
N THR A 42 -45.61 -19.98 -20.13
CA THR A 42 -44.72 -21.14 -20.08
C THR A 42 -43.98 -21.33 -21.40
N HIS A 43 -42.65 -21.19 -21.41
CA HIS A 43 -41.83 -21.40 -22.61
C HIS A 43 -40.59 -22.25 -22.34
N THR A 44 -40.51 -23.40 -22.99
CA THR A 44 -39.33 -24.28 -23.01
C THR A 44 -38.20 -23.61 -23.81
N PRO A 45 -36.94 -23.59 -23.33
CA PRO A 45 -35.86 -22.91 -24.05
C PRO A 45 -35.36 -23.72 -25.27
N PRO A 46 -35.09 -23.07 -26.42
CA PRO A 46 -34.38 -23.67 -27.54
C PRO A 46 -32.86 -23.82 -27.25
N PRO A 47 -32.13 -24.68 -28.00
CA PRO A 47 -30.71 -24.92 -27.76
C PRO A 47 -29.83 -23.68 -28.02
N PRO A 48 -28.71 -23.53 -27.27
CA PRO A 48 -27.88 -22.33 -27.35
C PRO A 48 -27.10 -22.23 -28.68
N THR A 49 -27.19 -21.07 -29.30
CA THR A 49 -26.37 -20.66 -30.45
C THR A 49 -24.90 -20.47 -30.02
N PRO A 50 -23.89 -20.82 -30.84
CA PRO A 50 -22.49 -20.61 -30.47
C PRO A 50 -22.17 -19.11 -30.26
N PRO A 51 -21.34 -18.76 -29.25
CA PRO A 51 -21.07 -17.38 -28.91
C PRO A 51 -20.21 -16.67 -29.97
N PRO A 52 -20.40 -15.35 -30.20
CA PRO A 52 -19.56 -14.58 -31.11
C PRO A 52 -18.10 -14.51 -30.62
N PRO A 53 -17.13 -14.32 -31.52
CA PRO A 53 -15.72 -14.21 -31.16
C PRO A 53 -15.48 -13.05 -30.18
N ARG A 54 -14.79 -13.33 -29.07
CA ARG A 54 -14.50 -12.34 -28.04
C ARG A 54 -13.57 -11.26 -28.59
N GLN A 55 -14.08 -10.04 -28.73
CA GLN A 55 -13.24 -8.87 -28.93
C GLN A 55 -12.42 -8.64 -27.63
N GLN A 56 -11.11 -8.84 -27.70
CA GLN A 56 -10.21 -8.48 -26.60
C GLN A 56 -10.24 -6.95 -26.40
N PRO A 57 -10.16 -6.42 -25.16
CA PRO A 57 -10.06 -4.99 -24.95
C PRO A 57 -8.80 -4.42 -25.63
N PRO A 58 -8.85 -3.20 -26.18
CA PRO A 58 -7.70 -2.61 -26.86
C PRO A 58 -6.49 -2.52 -25.94
N SER A 59 -5.31 -2.87 -26.45
CA SER A 59 -4.05 -2.68 -25.73
C SER A 59 -3.81 -1.19 -25.47
N GLU A 60 -3.68 -0.79 -24.20
CA GLU A 60 -3.50 0.62 -23.80
C GLU A 60 -2.20 1.26 -24.34
N ASP A 61 -1.24 0.43 -24.79
CA ASP A 61 0.07 0.83 -25.32
C ASP A 61 0.19 0.49 -26.83
N ALA A 62 0.10 1.50 -27.70
CA ALA A 62 0.12 1.35 -29.16
C ALA A 62 1.45 0.80 -29.74
N SER A 63 2.53 0.81 -28.97
CA SER A 63 3.89 0.41 -29.37
C SER A 63 4.34 -0.96 -28.82
N SER A 64 3.51 -1.66 -28.03
CA SER A 64 3.93 -2.89 -27.35
C SER A 64 4.35 -4.01 -28.32
N THR A 65 5.59 -4.49 -28.25
CA THR A 65 6.09 -5.64 -29.05
C THR A 65 6.02 -6.99 -28.30
N ASN A 66 5.46 -6.99 -27.09
CA ASN A 66 5.45 -8.12 -26.17
C ASN A 66 4.07 -8.80 -26.13
N LEU A 67 4.04 -10.11 -26.34
CA LEU A 67 2.86 -10.96 -26.21
C LEU A 67 2.96 -11.83 -24.96
N VAL A 68 1.81 -12.12 -24.36
CA VAL A 68 1.65 -13.16 -23.35
C VAL A 68 0.88 -14.33 -23.97
N VAL A 69 1.37 -15.55 -23.74
CA VAL A 69 0.80 -16.80 -24.22
C VAL A 69 0.34 -17.61 -23.02
N HIS A 70 -0.94 -17.93 -22.95
CA HIS A 70 -1.57 -18.70 -21.88
C HIS A 70 -1.92 -20.11 -22.34
N ASN A 71 -2.22 -20.99 -21.38
CA ASN A 71 -2.66 -22.37 -21.58
C ASN A 71 -1.63 -23.29 -22.28
N LEU A 72 -0.34 -23.08 -22.02
CA LEU A 72 0.73 -23.93 -22.55
C LEU A 72 0.73 -25.34 -21.92
N SER A 73 1.29 -26.31 -22.65
CA SER A 73 1.48 -27.67 -22.15
C SER A 73 2.58 -27.72 -21.08
N PRO A 74 2.49 -28.62 -20.07
CA PRO A 74 3.59 -28.87 -19.13
C PRO A 74 4.93 -29.27 -19.79
N HIS A 75 4.88 -29.78 -21.02
CA HIS A 75 6.05 -30.18 -21.80
C HIS A 75 6.51 -29.12 -22.82
N THR A 76 5.83 -27.97 -22.90
CA THR A 76 6.22 -26.88 -23.81
C THR A 76 7.51 -26.23 -23.31
N THR A 77 8.51 -26.17 -24.18
CA THR A 77 9.80 -25.50 -23.90
C THR A 77 9.91 -24.18 -24.64
N GLU A 78 10.83 -23.32 -24.22
CA GLU A 78 11.13 -22.05 -24.91
C GLU A 78 11.55 -22.28 -26.38
N ARG A 79 12.18 -23.43 -26.68
CA ARG A 79 12.47 -23.86 -28.06
C ARG A 79 11.21 -24.13 -28.89
N HIS A 80 10.17 -24.74 -28.32
CA HIS A 80 8.91 -24.99 -29.03
C HIS A 80 8.19 -23.68 -29.34
N LEU A 81 8.13 -22.77 -28.37
CA LEU A 81 7.60 -21.42 -28.56
C LEU A 81 8.40 -20.64 -29.60
N THR A 82 9.74 -20.64 -29.52
CA THR A 82 10.60 -19.99 -30.51
C THR A 82 10.33 -20.54 -31.92
N ARG A 83 10.21 -21.86 -32.09
CA ARG A 83 9.87 -22.50 -33.38
C ARG A 83 8.45 -22.17 -33.86
N ALA A 84 7.48 -22.02 -32.96
CA ALA A 84 6.11 -21.66 -33.30
C ALA A 84 6.02 -20.20 -33.76
N PHE A 85 6.62 -19.28 -33.00
CA PHE A 85 6.45 -17.82 -33.18
C PHE A 85 7.46 -17.17 -34.14
N SER A 86 8.64 -17.76 -34.38
CA SER A 86 9.68 -17.16 -35.25
C SER A 86 9.27 -17.04 -36.73
N ARG A 87 8.25 -17.80 -37.15
CA ARG A 87 7.65 -17.68 -38.50
C ARG A 87 7.04 -16.31 -38.79
N PHE A 88 6.71 -15.54 -37.75
CA PHE A 88 6.08 -14.22 -37.86
C PHE A 88 7.07 -13.07 -37.79
N GLY A 89 8.34 -13.33 -37.49
CA GLY A 89 9.39 -12.32 -37.40
C GLY A 89 10.46 -12.63 -36.35
N ALA A 90 11.46 -11.75 -36.27
CA ALA A 90 12.57 -11.89 -35.32
C ALA A 90 12.09 -11.75 -33.86
N ILE A 91 12.36 -12.79 -33.06
CA ILE A 91 12.07 -12.84 -31.63
C ILE A 91 13.30 -12.36 -30.85
N THR A 92 13.09 -11.39 -29.97
CA THR A 92 14.12 -10.85 -29.06
C THR A 92 14.27 -11.72 -27.81
N SER A 93 13.18 -12.24 -27.27
CA SER A 93 13.19 -13.12 -26.08
C SER A 93 11.93 -13.97 -26.01
N VAL A 94 12.08 -15.22 -25.55
CA VAL A 94 11.00 -16.05 -25.02
C VAL A 94 11.28 -16.32 -23.55
N LYS A 95 10.23 -16.36 -22.71
CA LYS A 95 10.38 -16.74 -21.31
C LYS A 95 9.15 -17.48 -20.79
N ILE A 96 9.33 -18.72 -20.31
CA ILE A 96 8.23 -19.48 -19.67
C ILE A 96 8.17 -19.15 -18.18
N MET A 97 6.97 -18.81 -17.71
CA MET A 97 6.63 -18.55 -16.32
C MET A 97 5.88 -19.74 -15.74
N TRP A 98 6.64 -20.61 -15.06
CA TRP A 98 6.11 -21.70 -14.25
C TRP A 98 5.35 -21.14 -13.03
N PRO A 99 4.22 -21.73 -12.64
CA PRO A 99 3.48 -21.30 -11.46
C PRO A 99 4.38 -21.45 -10.22
N ARG A 100 4.69 -20.33 -9.57
CA ARG A 100 5.29 -20.36 -8.24
C ARG A 100 4.22 -20.88 -7.29
N GLY A 101 4.49 -22.01 -6.63
CA GLY A 101 3.63 -22.50 -5.56
C GLY A 101 3.36 -21.37 -4.57
N ASN A 102 2.10 -21.15 -4.24
CA ASN A 102 1.72 -20.14 -3.25
C ASN A 102 2.50 -20.41 -1.95
N GLY A 103 3.10 -19.38 -1.37
CA GLY A 103 4.03 -19.49 -0.25
C GLY A 103 3.38 -19.83 1.10
N SER A 104 2.54 -20.87 1.17
CA SER A 104 2.16 -21.53 2.42
C SER A 104 3.29 -22.47 2.84
N ILE A 105 3.99 -22.11 3.91
CA ILE A 105 4.96 -22.98 4.59
C ILE A 105 4.20 -24.15 5.22
N GLY A 106 4.62 -25.38 4.94
CA GLY A 106 3.98 -26.61 5.43
C GLY A 106 3.64 -27.53 4.25
N GLY A 107 4.40 -28.61 4.09
CA GLY A 107 4.28 -29.48 2.93
C GLY A 107 3.01 -30.35 2.95
N SER A 108 2.38 -30.49 1.79
CA SER A 108 1.67 -31.73 1.42
C SER A 108 1.63 -31.87 -0.09
N MET A 109 1.78 -33.11 -0.55
CA MET A 109 1.77 -33.48 -1.96
C MET A 109 0.31 -33.71 -2.40
N VAL A 110 -0.39 -32.63 -2.77
CA VAL A 110 -1.70 -32.72 -3.44
C VAL A 110 -1.66 -31.90 -4.72
N SER A 111 -1.30 -32.58 -5.81
CA SER A 111 -1.48 -32.07 -7.17
C SER A 111 -2.97 -32.14 -7.54
N SER A 112 -3.76 -31.14 -7.13
CA SER A 112 -5.12 -30.99 -7.65
C SER A 112 -5.05 -30.63 -9.13
N GLU A 113 -5.74 -31.38 -9.98
CA GLU A 113 -5.74 -31.27 -11.46
C GLU A 113 -6.48 -30.03 -12.01
N ALA A 114 -6.37 -28.89 -11.33
CA ALA A 114 -6.74 -27.60 -11.88
C ALA A 114 -5.72 -27.23 -12.98
N SER A 115 -6.01 -27.66 -14.21
CA SER A 115 -5.18 -27.53 -15.42
C SER A 115 -5.03 -26.07 -15.91
N THR A 116 -4.48 -25.19 -15.07
CA THR A 116 -3.98 -23.88 -15.48
C THR A 116 -2.66 -24.10 -16.23
N GLY A 117 -2.76 -24.29 -17.55
CA GLY A 117 -1.59 -24.44 -18.42
C GLY A 117 -0.63 -23.25 -18.29
N HIS A 118 0.66 -23.50 -18.49
CA HIS A 118 1.70 -22.51 -18.19
C HIS A 118 1.55 -21.24 -19.03
N THR A 119 2.17 -20.17 -18.54
CA THR A 119 2.18 -18.88 -19.22
C THR A 119 3.57 -18.57 -19.72
N ALA A 120 3.70 -17.93 -20.88
CA ALA A 120 4.97 -17.46 -21.39
C ALA A 120 4.86 -16.04 -21.93
N PHE A 121 6.00 -15.36 -22.01
CA PHE A 121 6.13 -14.09 -22.70
C PHE A 121 6.98 -14.28 -23.95
N VAL A 122 6.54 -13.68 -25.06
CA VAL A 122 7.26 -13.66 -26.35
C VAL A 122 7.43 -12.19 -26.76
N SER A 123 8.67 -11.77 -26.92
CA SER A 123 9.03 -10.40 -27.30
C SER A 123 9.54 -10.40 -28.74
N PHE A 124 8.92 -9.59 -29.61
CA PHE A 124 9.38 -9.38 -30.98
C PHE A 124 10.23 -8.12 -31.09
N ASN A 125 11.09 -8.07 -32.12
CA ASN A 125 11.85 -6.87 -32.46
C ASN A 125 10.94 -5.73 -32.97
N GLU A 126 9.82 -6.07 -33.62
CA GLU A 126 8.91 -5.10 -34.25
C GLU A 126 7.45 -5.39 -33.91
N ARG A 127 6.65 -4.31 -33.83
CA ARG A 127 5.22 -4.35 -33.51
C ARG A 127 4.40 -5.12 -34.55
N ALA A 128 4.71 -4.97 -35.84
CA ALA A 128 3.98 -5.62 -36.93
C ALA A 128 4.05 -7.16 -36.84
N HIS A 129 5.24 -7.70 -36.55
CA HIS A 129 5.46 -9.13 -36.32
C HIS A 129 4.68 -9.65 -35.11
N ALA A 130 4.63 -8.88 -34.00
CA ALA A 130 3.82 -9.22 -32.83
C ALA A 130 2.31 -9.19 -33.13
N GLU A 131 1.82 -8.22 -33.93
CA GLU A 131 0.42 -8.16 -34.36
C GLU A 131 0.02 -9.35 -35.25
N GLN A 132 0.88 -9.73 -36.19
CA GLN A 132 0.66 -10.89 -37.04
C GLN A 132 0.67 -12.19 -36.23
N ALA A 133 1.63 -12.33 -35.31
CA ALA A 133 1.70 -13.48 -34.40
C ALA A 133 0.47 -13.57 -33.49
N LEU A 134 0.00 -12.46 -32.92
CA LEU A 134 -1.23 -12.41 -32.12
C LEU A 134 -2.44 -12.90 -32.93
N ARG A 135 -2.67 -12.33 -34.11
CA ARG A 135 -3.82 -12.69 -34.98
C ARG A 135 -3.80 -14.15 -35.44
N ALA A 136 -2.61 -14.72 -35.64
CA ALA A 136 -2.45 -16.08 -36.15
C ALA A 136 -2.34 -17.16 -35.07
N MET A 137 -1.92 -16.82 -33.85
CA MET A 137 -1.69 -17.78 -32.77
C MET A 137 -2.72 -17.70 -31.64
N ASP A 138 -3.53 -16.64 -31.50
CA ASP A 138 -4.64 -16.66 -30.54
C ASP A 138 -5.71 -17.69 -30.96
N GLY A 139 -5.98 -18.67 -30.11
CA GLY A 139 -6.77 -19.86 -30.46
C GLY A 139 -6.01 -20.92 -31.29
N GLY A 140 -4.77 -20.64 -31.69
CA GLY A 140 -3.88 -21.58 -32.37
C GLY A 140 -3.43 -22.74 -31.49
N ARG A 141 -2.63 -23.67 -32.02
CA ARG A 141 -2.11 -24.83 -31.26
C ARG A 141 -0.60 -24.81 -31.13
N VAL A 142 -0.10 -25.06 -29.92
CA VAL A 142 1.31 -25.34 -29.61
C VAL A 142 1.36 -26.66 -28.86
N ASP A 143 2.22 -27.59 -29.29
CA ASP A 143 2.35 -28.94 -28.72
C ASP A 143 1.00 -29.67 -28.54
N GLY A 144 0.12 -29.54 -29.54
CA GLY A 144 -1.24 -30.12 -29.55
C GLY A 144 -2.28 -29.36 -28.73
N ARG A 145 -1.88 -28.51 -27.78
CA ARG A 145 -2.76 -27.75 -26.89
C ARG A 145 -3.14 -26.39 -27.49
N GLY A 146 -4.41 -26.00 -27.35
CA GLY A 146 -4.88 -24.69 -27.80
C GLY A 146 -4.34 -23.57 -26.91
N VAL A 147 -3.63 -22.61 -27.48
CA VAL A 147 -3.05 -21.48 -26.75
C VAL A 147 -3.92 -20.23 -26.90
N GLN A 148 -3.84 -19.36 -25.89
CA GLN A 148 -4.47 -18.03 -25.95
C GLN A 148 -3.36 -17.00 -25.96
N VAL A 149 -3.41 -16.05 -26.90
CA VAL A 149 -2.39 -15.02 -27.05
C VAL A 149 -3.03 -13.66 -26.84
N ALA A 150 -2.38 -12.82 -26.05
CA ALA A 150 -2.82 -11.46 -25.76
C ALA A 150 -1.61 -10.52 -25.71
N TRP A 151 -1.86 -9.22 -25.73
CA TRP A 151 -0.82 -8.23 -25.44
C TRP A 151 -0.33 -8.38 -24.00
N ALA A 152 0.99 -8.46 -23.82
CA ALA A 152 1.58 -8.52 -22.50
C ALA A 152 1.37 -7.17 -21.78
N ARG A 153 0.72 -7.21 -20.61
CA ARG A 153 0.64 -6.02 -19.75
C ARG A 153 2.02 -5.72 -19.17
N THR A 154 2.60 -4.58 -19.54
CA THR A 154 3.83 -4.08 -18.93
C THR A 154 3.60 -3.86 -17.44
N GLN A 155 4.23 -4.67 -16.58
CA GLN A 155 4.18 -4.40 -15.15
C GLN A 155 4.92 -3.08 -14.87
N PRO A 156 4.28 -2.11 -14.20
CA PRO A 156 4.94 -0.86 -13.87
C PRO A 156 6.19 -1.14 -13.03
N ARG A 157 7.34 -0.62 -13.49
CA ARG A 157 8.60 -0.73 -12.77
C ARG A 157 8.43 -0.09 -11.40
N HIS A 158 8.91 -0.76 -10.35
CA HIS A 158 8.85 -0.22 -8.99
C HIS A 158 10.21 0.32 -8.60
N GLN A 159 10.26 1.55 -8.10
CA GLN A 159 11.47 2.18 -7.57
C GLN A 159 11.31 2.42 -6.07
N THR A 160 12.07 1.70 -5.25
CA THR A 160 12.07 1.92 -3.79
C THR A 160 12.96 3.09 -3.45
N ILE A 161 12.41 4.06 -2.72
CA ILE A 161 13.15 5.19 -2.20
C ILE A 161 13.63 4.86 -0.79
N THR A 162 14.91 5.10 -0.52
CA THR A 162 15.54 4.93 0.79
C THR A 162 15.89 6.29 1.37
N ALA A 163 15.77 6.46 2.69
CA ALA A 163 16.25 7.67 3.35
C ALA A 163 17.79 7.64 3.43
N PRO A 164 18.47 8.80 3.28
CA PRO A 164 19.91 8.90 3.55
C PRO A 164 20.27 8.37 4.94
N GLU A 165 21.27 7.49 5.01
CA GLU A 165 21.74 6.91 6.28
C GLU A 165 22.45 7.94 7.16
N ASP A 166 23.23 8.85 6.55
CA ASP A 166 23.88 9.95 7.27
C ASP A 166 22.84 10.94 7.84
N PRO A 167 22.77 11.11 9.18
CA PRO A 167 21.86 12.06 9.80
C PRO A 167 22.15 13.53 9.42
N ARG A 168 23.37 13.89 9.00
CA ARG A 168 23.71 15.26 8.56
C ARG A 168 23.08 15.54 7.19
N LEU A 169 23.33 14.68 6.20
CA LEU A 169 22.69 14.73 4.89
C LEU A 169 21.16 14.68 4.99
N LEU A 170 20.59 13.80 5.82
CA LEU A 170 19.15 13.73 6.03
C LEU A 170 18.56 15.07 6.51
N ARG A 171 19.21 15.72 7.49
CA ARG A 171 18.79 17.06 7.96
C ARG A 171 18.95 18.13 6.88
N LEU A 172 20.02 18.09 6.10
CA LEU A 172 20.26 19.04 5.01
C LEU A 172 19.20 18.91 3.91
N VAL A 173 18.83 17.68 3.54
CA VAL A 173 17.73 17.43 2.58
C VAL A 173 16.40 17.96 3.12
N HIS A 174 16.08 17.71 4.40
CA HIS A 174 14.85 18.24 5.01
C HIS A 174 14.84 19.76 5.07
N TRP A 175 15.95 20.38 5.48
CA TRP A 175 16.10 21.84 5.47
C TRP A 175 15.93 22.42 4.06
N THR A 176 16.53 21.78 3.05
CA THR A 176 16.44 22.20 1.65
C THR A 176 15.01 22.12 1.14
N VAL A 177 14.30 21.00 1.37
CA VAL A 177 12.88 20.84 1.01
C VAL A 177 12.03 21.96 1.62
N ASP A 178 12.23 22.26 2.90
CA ASP A 178 11.41 23.25 3.60
C ASP A 178 11.65 24.67 3.05
N HIS A 179 12.87 24.99 2.61
CA HIS A 179 13.18 26.27 1.99
C HIS A 179 12.76 26.35 0.52
N VAL A 180 12.87 25.28 -0.27
CA VAL A 180 12.38 25.22 -1.65
C VAL A 180 10.86 25.36 -1.70
N LEU A 181 10.13 24.81 -0.72
CA LEU A 181 8.68 25.01 -0.61
C LEU A 181 8.28 26.43 -0.18
N ALA A 182 9.11 27.09 0.63
CA ALA A 182 8.85 28.47 1.08
C ALA A 182 9.22 29.53 0.03
N HIS A 183 10.29 29.32 -0.75
CA HIS A 183 10.87 30.32 -1.66
C HIS A 183 10.76 29.94 -3.15
N GLY A 184 10.27 28.73 -3.48
CA GLY A 184 10.12 28.24 -4.84
C GLY A 184 11.41 27.78 -5.51
N ALA A 185 11.30 27.42 -6.80
CA ALA A 185 12.39 26.82 -7.58
C ALA A 185 13.64 27.71 -7.71
N GLY A 186 13.50 29.04 -7.65
CA GLY A 186 14.66 29.95 -7.68
C GLY A 186 15.67 29.69 -6.56
N PHE A 187 15.20 29.21 -5.41
CA PHE A 187 16.07 28.82 -4.29
C PHE A 187 16.81 27.48 -4.57
N GLU A 188 16.15 26.51 -5.22
CA GLU A 188 16.78 25.26 -5.67
C GLU A 188 17.92 25.55 -6.66
N HIS A 189 17.66 26.41 -7.67
CA HIS A 189 18.69 26.85 -8.61
C HIS A 189 19.84 27.60 -7.92
N ALA A 190 19.55 28.51 -6.99
CA ALA A 190 20.59 29.24 -6.25
C ALA A 190 21.50 28.30 -5.43
N LEU A 191 20.94 27.25 -4.82
CA LEU A 191 21.73 26.23 -4.13
C LEU A 191 22.59 25.40 -5.10
N ILE A 192 22.07 25.05 -6.27
CA ILE A 192 22.82 24.33 -7.32
C ILE A 192 24.01 25.17 -7.79
N HIS A 193 23.80 26.44 -8.14
CA HIS A 193 24.89 27.33 -8.58
C HIS A 193 25.92 27.62 -7.48
N ARG A 194 25.51 27.60 -6.21
CA ARG A 194 26.40 27.80 -5.05
C ARG A 194 27.11 26.52 -4.60
N ASN A 195 26.75 25.34 -5.12
CA ASN A 195 27.35 24.07 -4.72
C ASN A 195 28.76 23.90 -5.29
N GLN A 196 29.76 24.39 -4.55
CA GLN A 196 31.17 24.30 -4.94
C GLN A 196 31.66 22.84 -4.96
N PRO A 197 32.55 22.46 -5.91
CA PRO A 197 33.06 21.08 -6.02
C PRO A 197 33.76 20.56 -4.76
N THR A 198 34.37 21.47 -3.99
CA THR A 198 35.12 21.18 -2.77
C THR A 198 34.24 20.94 -1.54
N ASP A 199 33.08 21.58 -1.46
CA ASP A 199 32.21 21.53 -0.29
C ASP A 199 31.12 20.45 -0.45
N GLY A 200 30.62 20.22 -1.67
CA GLY A 200 29.83 19.05 -2.06
C GLY A 200 28.51 18.80 -1.32
N ARG A 201 28.10 19.65 -0.36
CA ARG A 201 26.99 19.38 0.55
C ARG A 201 25.64 19.25 -0.17
N PHE A 202 25.46 19.98 -1.28
CA PHE A 202 24.25 19.94 -2.11
C PHE A 202 24.39 19.06 -3.35
N ARG A 203 25.38 18.15 -3.40
CA ARG A 203 25.59 17.21 -4.52
C ARG A 203 24.37 16.35 -4.84
N PHE A 204 23.49 16.11 -3.86
CA PHE A 204 22.20 15.44 -4.05
C PHE A 204 21.20 16.24 -4.93
N LEU A 205 21.38 17.54 -5.16
CA LEU A 205 20.56 18.31 -6.09
C LEU A 205 20.90 17.99 -7.54
N THR A 206 22.17 17.71 -7.85
CA THR A 206 22.68 17.50 -9.22
C THR A 206 22.81 16.04 -9.62
N GLU A 207 23.06 15.12 -8.67
CA GLU A 207 23.26 13.70 -8.96
C GLU A 207 21.95 12.90 -8.99
N TRP A 208 21.21 13.06 -10.08
CA TRP A 208 19.86 12.51 -10.28
C TRP A 208 19.70 11.00 -10.07
N HIS A 209 20.75 10.21 -10.32
CA HIS A 209 20.77 8.76 -10.09
C HIS A 209 20.82 8.34 -8.61
N THR A 210 21.19 9.24 -7.69
CA THR A 210 21.52 8.85 -6.30
C THR A 210 20.27 8.62 -5.45
N PRO A 211 20.32 7.69 -4.47
CA PRO A 211 19.26 7.53 -3.48
C PRO A 211 18.93 8.84 -2.74
N ALA A 212 19.94 9.69 -2.50
CA ALA A 212 19.77 10.99 -1.86
C ALA A 212 18.95 11.97 -2.72
N HIS A 213 19.20 12.02 -4.04
CA HIS A 213 18.38 12.82 -4.96
C HIS A 213 16.94 12.31 -5.05
N LEU A 214 16.76 10.99 -5.21
CA LEU A 214 15.44 10.36 -5.26
C LEU A 214 14.64 10.65 -3.97
N TYR A 215 15.28 10.54 -2.80
CA TYR A 215 14.69 10.89 -1.52
C TYR A 215 14.35 12.38 -1.42
N TYR A 216 15.24 13.28 -1.87
CA TYR A 216 14.97 14.73 -1.91
C TYR A 216 13.73 15.04 -2.77
N ARG A 217 13.70 14.57 -4.02
CA ARG A 217 12.58 14.78 -4.95
C ARG A 217 11.27 14.24 -4.38
N TRP A 218 11.25 13.01 -3.89
CA TRP A 218 10.08 12.43 -3.24
C TRP A 218 9.67 13.19 -1.97
N ARG A 219 10.61 13.64 -1.14
CA ARG A 219 10.31 14.37 0.10
C ARG A 219 9.70 15.73 -0.18
N LEU A 220 10.17 16.41 -1.23
CA LEU A 220 9.60 17.64 -1.76
C LEU A 220 8.15 17.43 -2.21
N TYR A 221 7.89 16.42 -3.04
CA TYR A 221 6.52 16.05 -3.47
C TYR A 221 5.61 15.65 -2.31
N SER A 222 6.09 14.82 -1.38
CA SER A 222 5.34 14.36 -0.21
C SER A 222 4.88 15.55 0.64
N ARG A 223 5.78 16.48 0.97
CA ARG A 223 5.45 17.72 1.67
C ARG A 223 4.47 18.61 0.87
N ALA A 224 4.70 18.79 -0.43
CA ALA A 224 3.83 19.62 -1.28
C ALA A 224 2.40 19.08 -1.39
N ASN A 225 2.23 17.76 -1.40
CA ASN A 225 0.93 17.07 -1.50
C ASN A 225 0.22 16.85 -0.16
N GLY A 226 0.67 17.50 0.91
CA GLY A 226 0.01 17.44 2.21
C GLY A 226 0.17 16.12 2.96
N ASP A 227 1.17 15.29 2.65
CA ASP A 227 1.63 14.24 3.57
C ASP A 227 2.34 14.94 4.76
N ALA A 228 1.52 15.48 5.67
CA ALA A 228 1.93 16.31 6.80
C ALA A 228 2.90 15.55 7.73
N GLY A 229 3.91 16.18 8.33
CA GLY A 229 3.79 17.47 9.02
C GLY A 229 3.29 17.19 10.43
N GLY A 230 4.20 16.94 11.37
CA GLY A 230 3.88 16.50 12.74
C GLY A 230 4.18 15.02 12.98
N GLY A 231 3.25 14.12 12.61
CA GLY A 231 3.26 12.71 13.06
C GLY A 231 4.23 11.74 12.37
N GLY A 232 5.00 12.19 11.38
CA GLY A 232 6.00 11.36 10.67
C GLY A 232 5.41 10.26 9.77
N ARG A 233 4.12 10.35 9.41
CA ARG A 233 3.38 9.33 8.66
C ARG A 233 3.05 9.83 7.25
N TRP A 234 3.75 9.30 6.26
CA TRP A 234 3.51 9.52 4.84
C TRP A 234 2.82 8.30 4.18
N ARG A 235 2.41 8.43 2.92
CA ARG A 235 1.82 7.31 2.14
C ARG A 235 2.76 6.10 2.14
N THR A 236 2.22 4.89 2.23
CA THR A 236 3.00 3.63 2.23
C THR A 236 2.78 2.75 1.00
N ARG A 237 1.68 2.98 0.24
CA ARG A 237 1.41 2.29 -1.02
C ARG A 237 2.26 2.91 -2.14
N ALA A 238 2.63 2.11 -3.14
CA ALA A 238 3.36 2.60 -4.30
C ALA A 238 2.48 3.54 -5.16
N PHE A 239 3.05 4.61 -5.71
CA PHE A 239 2.32 5.61 -6.49
C PHE A 239 3.20 6.22 -7.60
N ARG A 240 2.60 6.80 -8.64
CA ARG A 240 3.34 7.59 -9.65
C ARG A 240 3.58 8.99 -9.09
N MET A 241 4.83 9.43 -9.09
CA MET A 241 5.22 10.77 -8.60
C MET A 241 4.96 11.88 -9.63
N TYR A 242 4.94 11.52 -10.92
CA TYR A 242 4.69 12.41 -12.05
C TYR A 242 3.68 11.73 -12.99
N ASP A 243 2.95 12.50 -13.78
CA ASP A 243 1.87 12.01 -14.66
C ASP A 243 2.36 11.24 -15.91
N ASP A 244 3.66 10.96 -15.98
CA ASP A 244 4.29 10.12 -16.99
C ASP A 244 3.86 8.64 -16.82
N ARG A 245 3.38 8.04 -17.92
CA ARG A 245 2.91 6.65 -17.99
C ARG A 245 4.05 5.62 -18.00
N GLU A 246 5.26 6.00 -18.40
CA GLU A 246 6.45 5.14 -18.35
C GLU A 246 7.20 5.25 -17.02
N ALA A 247 7.02 6.35 -16.28
CA ALA A 247 7.66 6.56 -14.98
C ALA A 247 7.40 5.41 -13.98
N PRO A 248 8.38 5.05 -13.14
CA PRO A 248 8.23 3.98 -12.18
C PRO A 248 7.23 4.34 -11.07
N LEU A 249 6.53 3.31 -10.55
CA LEU A 249 5.82 3.40 -9.30
C LEU A 249 6.83 3.56 -8.16
N VAL A 250 6.86 4.75 -7.58
CA VAL A 250 7.65 5.08 -6.40
C VAL A 250 7.07 4.33 -5.21
N ARG A 251 7.88 3.47 -4.59
CA ARG A 251 7.64 2.97 -3.23
C ARG A 251 8.27 3.96 -2.25
N PRO A 252 7.47 4.71 -1.48
CA PRO A 252 8.00 5.61 -0.46
C PRO A 252 8.88 4.84 0.56
N PRO A 253 9.86 5.52 1.17
CA PRO A 253 10.69 4.92 2.21
C PRO A 253 9.83 4.45 3.38
N VAL A 254 10.28 3.41 4.08
CA VAL A 254 9.69 3.07 5.39
C VAL A 254 9.83 4.30 6.29
N ALA A 255 8.73 4.70 6.93
CA ALA A 255 8.76 5.85 7.83
C ALA A 255 9.81 5.59 8.94
N PRO A 256 10.86 6.42 9.07
CA PRO A 256 11.82 6.27 10.14
C PRO A 256 11.03 6.43 11.44
N GLU A 257 11.17 5.44 12.33
CA GLU A 257 10.39 5.38 13.55
C GLU A 257 10.48 6.72 14.29
N SER A 258 9.34 7.40 14.44
CA SER A 258 9.37 8.78 14.94
C SER A 258 10.04 8.81 16.31
N ARG A 259 10.85 9.84 16.60
CA ARG A 259 11.53 9.96 17.91
C ARG A 259 10.52 9.93 19.06
N MET A 260 9.27 10.33 18.81
CA MET A 260 8.12 10.10 19.69
C MET A 260 7.86 8.59 19.86
N ARG A 261 7.54 7.85 18.77
CA ARG A 261 7.24 6.41 18.83
C ARG A 261 8.37 5.60 19.47
N LEU A 262 9.64 5.84 19.15
CA LEU A 262 10.76 5.10 19.76
C LEU A 262 10.91 5.41 21.27
N ARG A 263 10.64 6.66 21.69
CA ARG A 263 10.61 7.03 23.11
C ARG A 263 9.39 6.47 23.85
N PHE A 264 8.28 6.25 23.16
CA PHE A 264 7.11 5.58 23.68
C PHE A 264 7.31 4.07 23.79
N ALA A 265 7.80 3.40 22.73
CA ALA A 265 8.14 1.98 22.72
C ALA A 265 9.00 1.58 23.92
N ARG A 266 10.08 2.32 24.20
CA ARG A 266 10.94 2.10 25.38
C ARG A 266 10.24 2.29 26.73
N ARG A 267 9.16 3.08 26.81
CA ARG A 267 8.34 3.23 28.03
C ARG A 267 7.38 2.05 28.16
N VAL A 268 6.70 1.67 27.09
CA VAL A 268 5.79 0.52 27.05
C VAL A 268 6.56 -0.77 27.34
N ASP A 269 7.68 -1.04 26.66
CA ASP A 269 8.52 -2.23 26.90
C ASP A 269 8.96 -2.33 28.38
N ARG A 270 9.25 -1.19 29.03
CA ARG A 270 9.58 -1.14 30.46
C ARG A 270 8.34 -1.36 31.36
N ALA A 271 7.17 -0.89 30.95
CA ALA A 271 5.89 -1.06 31.67
C ALA A 271 5.40 -2.52 31.65
N VAL A 272 5.52 -3.19 30.50
CA VAL A 272 5.14 -4.61 30.34
C VAL A 272 6.20 -5.57 30.89
N GLY A 273 7.46 -5.13 30.93
CA GLY A 273 8.55 -5.82 31.62
C GLY A 273 8.51 -5.64 33.15
N ARG A 274 9.68 -5.36 33.73
CA ARG A 274 9.88 -5.30 35.20
C ARG A 274 9.55 -3.94 35.85
N GLY A 275 8.98 -2.99 35.12
CA GLY A 275 8.87 -1.59 35.58
C GLY A 275 7.75 -1.27 36.58
N GLY A 276 6.78 -2.16 36.77
CA GLY A 276 5.66 -1.98 37.70
C GLY A 276 4.73 -0.81 37.36
N ASN A 277 3.79 -0.50 38.27
CA ASN A 277 2.73 0.48 38.06
C ASN A 277 3.26 1.90 37.73
N TRP A 278 4.43 2.27 38.28
CA TRP A 278 5.13 3.51 37.93
C TRP A 278 5.49 3.62 36.44
N ALA A 279 5.96 2.52 35.83
CA ALA A 279 6.31 2.52 34.41
C ALA A 279 5.07 2.61 33.52
N VAL A 280 3.94 2.05 33.96
CA VAL A 280 2.61 2.23 33.34
C VAL A 280 2.22 3.71 33.35
N ALA A 281 2.18 4.35 34.51
CA ALA A 281 1.83 5.76 34.66
C ALA A 281 2.72 6.69 33.80
N ARG A 282 4.03 6.42 33.71
CA ARG A 282 4.95 7.16 32.81
C ARG A 282 4.74 6.91 31.33
N ALA A 283 4.27 5.73 30.94
CA ALA A 283 3.87 5.48 29.56
C ALA A 283 2.60 6.29 29.26
N MET A 284 1.61 6.27 30.15
CA MET A 284 0.35 7.00 29.96
C MET A 284 0.54 8.52 29.93
N ALA A 285 1.33 9.11 30.85
CA ALA A 285 1.65 10.54 30.82
C ALA A 285 2.23 10.98 29.45
N PHE A 286 3.16 10.19 28.90
CA PHE A 286 3.71 10.44 27.57
C PHE A 286 2.67 10.27 26.45
N ALA A 287 1.74 9.32 26.57
CA ALA A 287 0.67 9.13 25.60
C ALA A 287 -0.32 10.31 25.59
N VAL A 288 -0.66 10.85 26.77
CA VAL A 288 -1.50 12.05 26.92
C VAL A 288 -0.85 13.27 26.24
N GLU A 289 0.44 13.52 26.50
CA GLU A 289 1.22 14.60 25.87
C GLU A 289 1.24 14.51 24.33
N HIS A 290 1.12 13.30 23.78
CA HIS A 290 1.25 13.02 22.34
C HIS A 290 -0.04 12.47 21.71
N ALA A 291 -1.21 12.72 22.33
CA ALA A 291 -2.50 12.13 21.91
C ALA A 291 -2.95 12.48 20.47
N ALA A 292 -2.31 13.47 19.83
CA ALA A 292 -2.49 13.74 18.41
C ALA A 292 -2.08 12.53 17.51
N ASP A 293 -1.10 11.74 17.95
CA ASP A 293 -0.57 10.56 17.24
C ASP A 293 -1.15 9.23 17.78
N ALA A 294 -2.37 9.26 18.33
CA ALA A 294 -3.02 8.17 19.05
C ALA A 294 -2.91 6.78 18.38
N ASP A 295 -3.17 6.66 17.08
CA ASP A 295 -3.03 5.38 16.36
C ASP A 295 -1.60 4.81 16.43
N THR A 296 -0.58 5.66 16.34
CA THR A 296 0.84 5.24 16.41
C THR A 296 1.20 4.76 17.81
N LEU A 297 0.65 5.41 18.84
CA LEU A 297 0.82 5.04 20.24
C LEU A 297 0.15 3.70 20.53
N VAL A 298 -1.14 3.55 20.22
CA VAL A 298 -1.89 2.30 20.43
C VAL A 298 -1.25 1.14 19.68
N ASP A 299 -0.89 1.32 18.40
CA ASP A 299 -0.19 0.27 17.64
C ASP A 299 1.11 -0.19 18.34
N GLU A 300 1.82 0.70 19.05
CA GLU A 300 3.04 0.33 19.77
C GLU A 300 2.75 -0.46 21.04
N VAL A 301 1.62 -0.21 21.71
CA VAL A 301 1.14 -1.07 22.81
C VAL A 301 0.83 -2.48 22.29
N CYS A 302 0.16 -2.59 21.14
CA CYS A 302 -0.09 -3.87 20.47
C CYS A 302 1.22 -4.58 20.05
N ARG A 303 2.22 -3.84 19.54
CA ARG A 303 3.55 -4.40 19.20
C ARG A 303 4.32 -4.88 20.43
N ALA A 304 4.30 -4.14 21.53
CA ALA A 304 4.95 -4.56 22.77
C ALA A 304 4.33 -5.85 23.31
N LEU A 305 2.99 -5.92 23.36
CA LEU A 305 2.22 -7.14 23.67
C LEU A 305 2.63 -8.33 22.80
N ALA A 306 2.66 -8.17 21.48
CA ALA A 306 3.01 -9.25 20.56
C ALA A 306 4.48 -9.73 20.70
N ARG A 307 5.37 -8.89 21.25
CA ARG A 307 6.77 -9.20 21.58
C ARG A 307 6.94 -9.86 22.96
N CYS A 308 5.93 -9.87 23.81
CA CYS A 308 6.00 -10.58 25.10
C CYS A 308 5.97 -12.09 24.89
N ARG A 309 7.14 -12.72 24.98
CA ARG A 309 7.34 -14.17 24.89
C ARG A 309 8.44 -14.68 25.83
N LEU A 310 8.82 -13.89 26.82
CA LEU A 310 9.98 -14.15 27.68
C LEU A 310 9.53 -14.63 29.07
N PRO A 311 10.13 -15.68 29.64
CA PRO A 311 9.82 -16.11 31.01
C PRO A 311 10.05 -14.94 31.99
N GLY A 312 9.03 -14.67 32.82
CA GLY A 312 8.99 -13.51 33.72
C GLY A 312 8.48 -12.20 33.11
N SER A 313 7.96 -12.20 31.88
CA SER A 313 7.08 -11.11 31.42
C SER A 313 5.75 -11.14 32.16
N ARG A 314 5.15 -9.98 32.43
CA ARG A 314 3.79 -9.86 32.99
C ARG A 314 2.82 -9.47 31.86
N PRO A 315 2.22 -10.41 31.11
CA PRO A 315 1.34 -10.04 30.00
C PRO A 315 0.09 -9.31 30.49
N LEU A 316 -0.42 -9.62 31.69
CA LEU A 316 -1.45 -8.83 32.36
C LEU A 316 -1.05 -7.37 32.64
N ALA A 317 0.25 -7.06 32.82
CA ALA A 317 0.69 -5.67 33.00
C ALA A 317 0.51 -4.83 31.74
N ALA A 318 0.58 -5.43 30.54
CA ALA A 318 0.22 -4.74 29.32
C ALA A 318 -1.29 -4.48 29.20
N LEU A 319 -2.11 -5.44 29.62
CA LEU A 319 -3.56 -5.22 29.71
C LEU A 319 -3.88 -4.11 30.73
N HIS A 320 -3.12 -4.00 31.83
CA HIS A 320 -3.20 -2.84 32.73
C HIS A 320 -2.75 -1.53 32.07
N VAL A 321 -1.70 -1.51 31.23
CA VAL A 321 -1.34 -0.31 30.44
C VAL A 321 -2.51 0.11 29.53
N VAL A 322 -3.14 -0.84 28.85
CA VAL A 322 -4.30 -0.57 27.97
C VAL A 322 -5.50 -0.07 28.78
N SER A 323 -5.77 -0.69 29.93
CA SER A 323 -6.83 -0.30 30.87
C SER A 323 -6.64 1.11 31.39
N ASP A 324 -5.41 1.45 31.82
CA ASP A 324 -5.04 2.78 32.33
C ASP A 324 -5.06 3.83 31.21
N VAL A 325 -4.66 3.48 29.99
CA VAL A 325 -4.83 4.33 28.81
C VAL A 325 -6.32 4.60 28.54
N LEU A 326 -7.18 3.58 28.58
CA LEU A 326 -8.62 3.72 28.34
C LEU A 326 -9.31 4.54 29.43
N HIS A 327 -9.03 4.26 30.70
CA HIS A 327 -9.56 4.97 31.86
C HIS A 327 -9.21 6.46 31.81
N ASN A 328 -7.92 6.78 31.73
CA ASN A 328 -7.47 8.16 31.70
C ASN A 328 -7.93 8.87 30.41
N SER A 329 -8.18 8.16 29.30
CA SER A 329 -8.79 8.74 28.10
C SER A 329 -10.28 9.05 28.23
N ALA A 330 -10.97 8.51 29.23
CA ALA A 330 -12.35 8.85 29.56
C ALA A 330 -12.45 9.96 30.62
N VAL A 331 -11.49 10.04 31.55
CA VAL A 331 -11.52 10.96 32.71
C VAL A 331 -10.73 12.26 32.48
N ALA A 332 -9.66 12.25 31.68
CA ALA A 332 -8.81 13.43 31.50
C ALA A 332 -9.51 14.53 30.69
N ARG A 333 -9.67 15.72 31.29
CA ARG A 333 -10.13 16.96 30.63
C ARG A 333 -9.06 17.60 29.73
N VAL A 334 -8.22 16.80 29.08
CA VAL A 334 -7.12 17.26 28.22
C VAL A 334 -7.56 17.14 26.74
N PRO A 335 -7.42 18.21 25.93
CA PRO A 335 -7.83 18.18 24.52
C PRO A 335 -7.17 17.05 23.73
N GLY A 336 -7.99 16.30 22.97
CA GLY A 336 -7.51 15.27 22.05
C GLY A 336 -7.25 13.90 22.65
N VAL A 337 -7.23 13.71 23.98
CA VAL A 337 -6.98 12.40 24.61
C VAL A 337 -8.05 11.36 24.25
N TRP A 338 -9.28 11.78 23.96
CA TRP A 338 -10.34 10.92 23.41
C TRP A 338 -9.91 10.12 22.16
N ARG A 339 -8.93 10.61 21.39
CA ARG A 339 -8.37 9.91 20.22
C ARG A 339 -7.70 8.59 20.60
N LEU A 340 -7.10 8.50 21.80
CA LEU A 340 -6.51 7.26 22.32
C LEU A 340 -7.59 6.19 22.55
N ARG A 341 -8.74 6.57 23.11
CA ARG A 341 -9.90 5.65 23.26
C ARG A 341 -10.37 5.13 21.89
N ALA A 342 -10.62 6.04 20.95
CA ALA A 342 -11.06 5.67 19.59
C ALA A 342 -10.03 4.83 18.81
N ALA A 343 -8.73 5.02 19.04
CA ALA A 343 -7.68 4.20 18.45
C ALA A 343 -7.56 2.82 19.12
N ALA A 344 -7.69 2.75 20.45
CA ALA A 344 -7.66 1.51 21.22
C ALA A 344 -8.86 0.61 20.89
N GLU A 345 -10.05 1.17 20.76
CA GLU A 345 -11.28 0.46 20.37
C GLU A 345 -11.12 -0.26 19.02
N ARG A 346 -10.55 0.42 18.01
CA ARG A 346 -10.23 -0.16 16.69
C ARG A 346 -9.15 -1.26 16.70
N ARG A 347 -8.48 -1.49 17.84
CA ARG A 347 -7.40 -2.48 18.00
C ARG A 347 -7.73 -3.55 19.04
N LEU A 348 -8.91 -3.53 19.65
CA LEU A 348 -9.30 -4.50 20.67
C LEU A 348 -9.19 -5.96 20.20
N ASP A 349 -9.63 -6.28 18.99
CA ASP A 349 -9.53 -7.66 18.49
C ASP A 349 -8.09 -8.12 18.26
N ASP A 350 -7.24 -7.27 17.67
CA ASP A 350 -5.80 -7.52 17.52
C ASP A 350 -5.12 -7.72 18.89
N LEU A 351 -5.55 -6.93 19.88
CA LEU A 351 -5.01 -6.92 21.23
C LEU A 351 -5.40 -8.16 22.03
N PHE A 352 -6.68 -8.53 22.04
CA PHE A 352 -7.16 -9.73 22.72
C PHE A 352 -6.68 -11.00 22.00
N GLY A 353 -6.61 -10.99 20.66
CA GLY A 353 -5.97 -12.04 19.87
C GLY A 353 -4.45 -12.13 20.04
N ALA A 354 -3.79 -11.09 20.56
CA ALA A 354 -2.40 -11.14 21.02
C ALA A 354 -2.28 -11.70 22.45
N LEU A 355 -3.12 -11.24 23.37
CA LEU A 355 -3.18 -11.74 24.75
C LEU A 355 -3.44 -13.26 24.79
N GLN A 356 -4.40 -13.77 24.03
CA GLN A 356 -4.74 -15.19 23.98
C GLN A 356 -3.57 -16.10 23.53
N ARG A 357 -2.55 -15.54 22.87
CA ARG A 357 -1.33 -16.25 22.43
C ARG A 357 -0.17 -16.18 23.42
N VAL A 358 -0.29 -15.38 24.49
CA VAL A 358 0.80 -15.04 25.41
C VAL A 358 0.45 -15.34 26.87
N VAL A 359 -0.83 -15.16 27.23
CA VAL A 359 -1.37 -15.31 28.59
C VAL A 359 -1.67 -16.79 28.87
N GLY A 360 -1.26 -17.29 30.04
CA GLY A 360 -1.59 -18.65 30.50
C GLY A 360 -3.05 -18.80 30.94
N ARG A 361 -3.62 -20.02 30.94
CA ARG A 361 -4.99 -20.26 31.43
C ARG A 361 -5.19 -19.87 32.89
N ASP A 362 -4.12 -19.96 33.70
CA ASP A 362 -4.02 -19.50 35.07
C ASP A 362 -4.13 -17.98 35.23
N GLU A 363 -3.78 -17.21 34.18
CA GLU A 363 -3.91 -15.75 34.15
C GLU A 363 -5.27 -15.27 33.59
N TYR A 364 -6.10 -16.15 33.03
CA TYR A 364 -7.42 -15.80 32.46
C TYR A 364 -8.35 -15.07 33.45
N PRO A 365 -8.44 -15.45 34.75
CA PRO A 365 -9.22 -14.70 35.73
C PRO A 365 -8.78 -13.23 35.86
N GLY A 366 -7.49 -12.94 35.64
CA GLY A 366 -6.96 -11.57 35.60
C GLY A 366 -7.43 -10.77 34.38
N VAL A 367 -7.59 -11.43 33.22
CA VAL A 367 -8.16 -10.81 32.01
C VAL A 367 -9.65 -10.49 32.23
N LEU A 368 -10.40 -11.44 32.78
CA LEU A 368 -11.83 -11.28 33.09
C LEU A 368 -12.06 -10.18 34.14
N ALA A 369 -11.20 -10.07 35.15
CA ALA A 369 -11.25 -8.99 36.15
C ALA A 369 -11.09 -7.59 35.51
N VAL A 370 -10.21 -7.44 34.52
CA VAL A 370 -10.07 -6.16 33.80
C VAL A 370 -11.31 -5.85 32.95
N LEU A 371 -11.92 -6.85 32.30
CA LEU A 371 -13.17 -6.66 31.56
C LEU A 371 -14.33 -6.24 32.48
N ALA A 372 -14.45 -6.82 33.68
CA ALA A 372 -15.44 -6.41 34.67
C ALA A 372 -15.25 -4.95 35.13
N VAL A 373 -14.00 -4.51 35.29
CA VAL A 373 -13.68 -3.10 35.58
C VAL A 373 -14.07 -2.19 34.40
N TRP A 374 -13.86 -2.61 33.15
CA TRP A 374 -14.29 -1.86 31.97
C TRP A 374 -15.82 -1.78 31.82
N GLN A 375 -16.55 -2.80 32.28
CA GLN A 375 -18.02 -2.78 32.39
C GLN A 375 -18.48 -1.75 33.42
N ALA A 376 -17.90 -1.79 34.63
CA ALA A 376 -18.22 -0.84 35.70
C ALA A 376 -17.92 0.62 35.33
N TRP A 377 -16.89 0.86 34.51
CA TRP A 377 -16.53 2.18 33.97
C TRP A 377 -17.28 2.55 32.69
N MET A 378 -18.15 1.69 32.16
CA MET A 378 -18.88 1.89 30.89
C MET A 378 -17.94 2.28 29.73
N VAL A 379 -16.78 1.62 29.64
CA VAL A 379 -15.78 1.90 28.59
C VAL A 379 -16.27 1.37 27.23
N PHE A 380 -16.96 0.23 27.23
CA PHE A 380 -17.52 -0.41 26.03
C PHE A 380 -18.92 -0.97 26.34
N PRO A 381 -19.76 -1.21 25.31
CA PRO A 381 -21.05 -1.90 25.49
C PRO A 381 -20.86 -3.30 26.09
N GLU A 382 -21.80 -3.73 26.93
CA GLU A 382 -21.75 -5.03 27.62
C GLU A 382 -21.58 -6.22 26.65
N GLN A 383 -22.36 -6.27 25.57
CA GLN A 383 -22.25 -7.30 24.53
C GLN A 383 -20.82 -7.42 23.97
N ARG A 384 -20.13 -6.28 23.80
CA ARG A 384 -18.75 -6.26 23.31
C ARG A 384 -17.75 -6.78 24.34
N LEU A 385 -18.00 -6.58 25.63
CA LEU A 385 -17.18 -7.15 26.69
C LEU A 385 -17.39 -8.67 26.82
N VAL A 386 -18.63 -9.15 26.61
CA VAL A 386 -18.95 -10.59 26.56
C VAL A 386 -18.25 -11.29 25.40
N GLU A 387 -18.25 -10.72 24.19
CA GLU A 387 -17.50 -11.23 23.02
C GLU A 387 -15.99 -11.37 23.30
N LEU A 388 -15.42 -10.44 24.07
CA LEU A 388 -14.01 -10.48 24.45
C LEU A 388 -13.74 -11.50 25.56
N ALA A 389 -14.66 -11.62 26.53
CA ALA A 389 -14.58 -12.61 27.61
C ALA A 389 -14.65 -14.06 27.09
N GLN A 390 -15.47 -14.33 26.07
CA GLN A 390 -15.57 -15.65 25.41
C GLN A 390 -14.26 -16.18 24.85
N LYS A 391 -13.26 -15.33 24.57
CA LYS A 391 -11.92 -15.75 24.13
C LYS A 391 -11.06 -16.33 25.27
N PHE A 392 -11.50 -16.19 26.53
CA PHE A 392 -10.79 -16.52 27.76
C PHE A 392 -11.66 -17.36 28.74
N MET A 393 -12.62 -18.12 28.22
CA MET A 393 -13.38 -19.15 28.97
C MET A 393 -12.90 -20.56 28.64
#